data_AF-A0A8T0XVH4-F1
#
_entry.id   AF-A0A8T0XVH4-F1
#
_cell.length_a   1.000
_cell.length_b   1.000
_cell.length_c   1.000
_cell.angle_alpha   90.00
_cell.angle_beta   90.00
_cell.angle_gamma   90.00
#
_symmetry.space_group_name_H-M   'P 1'
#
loop_
_entity.id
_entity.type
_entity.pdbx_description
1 polymer ?
#
loop_
_entity_poly.entity_id
_entity_poly.type
_entity_poly.pdbx_seq_one_letter_code
_entity_poly.pdbx_strand_id
1 'polypeptide(L)'
;MGIRSTRPLPLAHAELVVAPFFKRRFRSWHLEHVRLALQRYRLLTTRFCVDALQLSAILGIKEKKLVDDVMRLFLPRTPTRVQCMVDVMEVLIALVLVCQAPNMLQRFELIFDIVDLEAKGAISTTDLIMLCGAVGRAMMKLFEYKVKPEQHAAMTYATDMLDSLGVNRNDSIGKEALCKCMVSDRFAVHYTKQCTGEDKPKLYIMLEKESEFLGAVEYTEFQRIFRFCAKVVR
;
A
#
# COMPACT_ATOMS: atom_id res chain seq x y z
N MET A 1 -4.42 -13.25 34.45
CA MET A 1 -5.15 -11.96 34.46
C MET A 1 -4.95 -11.30 33.11
N GLY A 2 -6.02 -11.17 32.33
CA GLY A 2 -5.95 -10.76 30.93
C GLY A 2 -5.65 -9.27 30.77
N ILE A 3 -4.59 -8.96 30.02
CA ILE A 3 -4.27 -7.60 29.60
C ILE A 3 -5.33 -7.21 28.56
N ARG A 4 -6.37 -6.49 29.01
CA ARG A 4 -7.31 -5.83 28.11
C ARG A 4 -6.52 -4.76 27.35
N SER A 5 -6.36 -4.95 26.05
CA SER A 5 -5.81 -3.94 25.13
C SER A 5 -6.65 -2.66 25.21
N THR A 6 -6.18 -1.68 25.99
CA THR A 6 -6.78 -0.34 26.13
C THR A 6 -6.31 0.61 25.02
N ARG A 7 -6.25 0.13 23.77
CA ARG A 7 -6.09 1.05 22.65
C ARG A 7 -7.47 1.66 22.36
N PRO A 8 -7.63 2.99 22.36
CA PRO A 8 -8.76 3.56 21.67
C PRO A 8 -8.63 3.11 20.21
N LEU A 9 -9.58 2.29 19.76
CA LEU A 9 -9.75 1.98 18.34
C LEU A 9 -9.70 3.33 17.60
N PRO A 10 -8.82 3.54 16.60
CA PRO A 10 -8.99 4.67 15.72
C PRO A 10 -10.42 4.55 15.17
N LEU A 11 -11.26 5.52 15.51
CA LEU A 11 -12.69 5.53 15.20
C LEU A 11 -12.87 5.20 13.71
N ALA A 12 -13.28 3.96 13.42
CA ALA A 12 -13.51 3.41 12.09
C ALA A 12 -14.78 3.98 11.44
N HIS A 13 -14.99 5.31 11.57
CA HIS A 13 -16.19 6.01 11.10
C HIS A 13 -15.87 7.06 10.03
N ALA A 14 -14.60 7.44 9.84
CA ALA A 14 -14.23 8.23 8.67
C ALA A 14 -14.02 7.29 7.48
N GLU A 15 -14.82 7.41 6.43
CA GLU A 15 -14.48 6.78 5.15
C GLU A 15 -13.13 7.30 4.68
N LEU A 16 -12.10 6.46 4.80
CA LEU A 16 -10.78 6.78 4.31
C LEU A 16 -10.78 6.61 2.80
N VAL A 17 -10.72 7.73 2.09
CA VAL A 17 -10.68 7.76 0.63
C VAL A 17 -9.22 7.73 0.22
N VAL A 18 -8.83 6.69 -0.51
CA VAL A 18 -7.53 6.62 -1.19
C VAL A 18 -7.43 7.76 -2.20
N ALA A 19 -6.26 8.41 -2.28
CA ALA A 19 -5.92 9.48 -3.21
C ALA A 19 -6.49 9.17 -4.60
N PRO A 20 -7.49 9.95 -5.09
CA PRO A 20 -8.31 9.54 -6.23
C PRO A 20 -7.51 9.24 -7.50
N PHE A 21 -6.48 10.03 -7.79
CA PHE A 21 -5.63 9.80 -8.97
C PHE A 21 -4.86 8.48 -8.85
N PHE A 22 -4.33 8.18 -7.66
CA PHE A 22 -3.50 7.00 -7.41
C PHE A 22 -4.36 5.74 -7.52
N LYS A 23 -5.54 5.76 -6.89
CA LYS A 23 -6.55 4.70 -7.05
C LYS A 23 -6.89 4.51 -8.53
N ARG A 24 -7.32 5.57 -9.23
CA ARG A 24 -7.73 5.48 -10.64
C ARG A 24 -6.64 4.87 -11.53
N ARG A 25 -5.37 5.18 -11.28
CA ARG A 25 -4.29 4.76 -12.17
C ARG A 25 -3.71 3.38 -11.88
N PHE A 26 -3.62 3.00 -10.61
CA PHE A 26 -2.91 1.79 -10.19
C PHE A 26 -3.84 0.67 -9.70
N ARG A 27 -5.14 0.92 -9.59
CA ARG A 27 -6.10 -0.12 -9.19
C ARG A 27 -6.20 -1.27 -10.18
N SER A 28 -5.99 -1.02 -11.48
CA SER A 28 -5.98 -2.05 -12.52
C SER A 28 -4.66 -2.80 -12.64
N TRP A 29 -3.60 -2.36 -11.94
CA TRP A 29 -2.36 -3.13 -11.90
C TRP A 29 -2.58 -4.41 -11.11
N HIS A 30 -1.72 -5.39 -11.38
CA HIS A 30 -1.60 -6.63 -10.62
C HIS A 30 -0.27 -6.67 -9.87
N LEU A 31 -0.15 -7.54 -8.86
CA LEU A 31 1.10 -7.74 -8.12
C LEU A 31 2.31 -7.98 -9.03
N GLU A 32 2.14 -8.64 -10.18
CA GLU A 32 3.18 -8.88 -11.18
C GLU A 32 3.78 -7.57 -11.74
N HIS A 33 2.96 -6.54 -11.94
CA HIS A 33 3.44 -5.24 -12.38
C HIS A 33 4.32 -4.57 -11.31
N VAL A 34 3.95 -4.75 -10.05
CA VAL A 34 4.72 -4.23 -8.92
C VAL A 34 6.01 -5.05 -8.70
N ARG A 35 5.97 -6.37 -8.93
CA ARG A 35 7.18 -7.22 -8.94
C ARG A 35 8.18 -6.76 -10.02
N LEU A 36 7.71 -6.43 -11.22
CA LEU A 36 8.56 -5.87 -12.26
C LEU A 36 9.17 -4.52 -11.85
N ALA A 37 8.41 -3.66 -11.19
CA ALA A 37 8.93 -2.40 -10.65
C ALA A 37 9.99 -2.64 -9.55
N LEU A 38 9.74 -3.59 -8.64
CA LEU A 38 10.70 -4.00 -7.61
C LEU A 38 12.01 -4.55 -8.22
N GLN A 39 11.91 -5.38 -9.27
CA GLN A 39 13.08 -5.88 -9.99
C GLN A 39 13.90 -4.73 -10.60
N ARG A 40 13.24 -3.77 -11.28
CA ARG A 40 13.92 -2.59 -11.83
C ARG A 40 14.57 -1.74 -10.74
N TYR A 41 13.88 -1.54 -9.62
CA TYR A 41 14.43 -0.82 -8.47
C TYR A 41 15.74 -1.46 -7.99
N ARG A 42 15.73 -2.78 -7.72
CA ARG A 42 16.91 -3.53 -7.27
C ARG A 42 18.08 -3.46 -8.26
N LEU A 43 17.80 -3.39 -9.57
CA LEU A 43 18.83 -3.29 -10.61
C LEU A 43 19.37 -1.87 -10.80
N LEU A 44 18.54 -0.84 -10.56
CA LEU A 44 18.89 0.55 -10.86
C LEU A 44 19.65 1.24 -9.72
N THR A 45 19.35 0.94 -8.47
CA THR A 45 19.91 1.67 -7.33
C THR A 45 19.84 0.89 -6.03
N THR A 46 20.81 1.14 -5.14
CA THR A 46 20.78 0.71 -3.73
C THR A 46 20.24 1.79 -2.80
N ARG A 47 19.95 2.99 -3.33
CA ARG A 47 19.41 4.11 -2.56
C ARG A 47 17.89 3.98 -2.41
N PHE A 48 17.40 4.22 -1.20
CA PHE A 48 15.96 4.24 -0.91
C PHE A 48 15.24 5.44 -1.55
N CYS A 49 15.93 6.58 -1.68
CA CYS A 49 15.35 7.81 -2.20
C CYS A 49 15.73 8.03 -3.67
N VAL A 50 14.74 8.37 -4.50
CA VAL A 50 14.92 8.58 -5.94
C VAL A 50 14.23 9.85 -6.44
N ASP A 51 14.75 10.40 -7.55
CA ASP A 51 14.13 11.52 -8.26
C ASP A 51 13.03 11.05 -9.23
N ALA A 52 12.40 12.00 -9.93
CA ALA A 52 11.34 11.71 -10.89
C ALA A 52 11.81 10.84 -12.07
N LEU A 53 13.05 11.01 -12.55
CA LEU A 53 13.58 10.26 -13.69
C LEU A 53 13.80 8.80 -13.29
N GLN A 54 14.43 8.59 -12.14
CA GLN A 54 14.64 7.26 -11.57
C GLN A 54 13.30 6.59 -11.23
N LEU A 55 12.34 7.32 -10.65
CA LEU A 55 10.99 6.79 -10.39
C LEU A 55 10.28 6.36 -11.67
N SER A 56 10.35 7.17 -12.73
CA SER A 56 9.81 6.84 -14.06
C SER A 56 10.40 5.53 -14.59
N ALA A 57 11.72 5.35 -14.47
CA ALA A 57 12.41 4.14 -14.90
C ALA A 57 12.01 2.90 -14.07
N ILE A 58 11.92 3.05 -12.74
CA ILE A 58 11.49 1.98 -11.82
C ILE A 58 10.06 1.53 -12.15
N LEU A 59 9.14 2.47 -12.29
CA LEU A 59 7.73 2.15 -12.58
C LEU A 59 7.50 1.73 -14.04
N GLY A 60 8.44 2.02 -14.95
CA GLY A 60 8.26 1.80 -16.38
C GLY A 60 7.21 2.73 -17.01
N ILE A 61 7.03 3.93 -16.46
CA ILE A 61 6.00 4.89 -16.87
C ILE A 61 6.67 6.08 -17.56
N LYS A 62 6.34 6.29 -18.85
CA LYS A 62 6.85 7.42 -19.64
C LYS A 62 6.02 8.70 -19.50
N GLU A 63 4.81 8.59 -18.97
CA GLU A 63 3.89 9.72 -18.81
C GLU A 63 4.38 10.67 -17.69
N LYS A 64 5.01 11.78 -18.08
CA LYS A 64 5.61 12.75 -17.13
C LYS A 64 4.62 13.24 -16.07
N LYS A 65 3.39 13.60 -16.48
CA LYS A 65 2.36 14.09 -15.56
C LYS A 65 2.04 13.08 -14.46
N LEU A 66 1.95 11.80 -14.81
CA LEU A 66 1.69 10.75 -13.83
C LEU A 66 2.85 10.59 -12.85
N VAL A 67 4.09 10.63 -13.35
CA VAL A 67 5.28 10.59 -12.49
C VAL A 67 5.28 11.79 -11.54
N ASP A 68 5.02 12.99 -12.04
CA ASP A 68 4.95 14.23 -11.23
C ASP A 68 3.84 14.16 -10.17
N ASP A 69 2.67 13.57 -10.49
CA ASP A 69 1.58 13.37 -9.54
C ASP A 69 1.97 12.36 -8.44
N VAL A 70 2.68 11.27 -8.78
CA VAL A 70 3.24 10.33 -7.79
C VAL A 70 4.28 11.03 -6.92
N MET A 71 5.22 11.78 -7.52
CA MET A 71 6.20 12.56 -6.77
C MET A 71 5.49 13.49 -5.78
N ARG A 72 4.50 14.27 -6.22
CA ARG A 72 3.74 15.19 -5.37
C ARG A 72 3.06 14.48 -4.20
N LEU A 73 2.52 13.28 -4.41
CA LEU A 73 1.87 12.51 -3.36
C LEU A 73 2.87 11.99 -2.32
N PHE A 74 4.07 11.59 -2.76
CA PHE A 74 5.07 10.94 -1.91
C PHE A 74 6.20 11.85 -1.42
N LEU A 75 6.26 13.10 -1.84
CA LEU A 75 7.23 14.06 -1.30
C LEU A 75 6.96 14.31 0.20
N PRO A 76 8.02 14.46 1.02
CA PRO A 76 7.86 14.91 2.39
C PRO A 76 7.18 16.28 2.44
N ARG A 77 6.21 16.47 3.36
CA ARG A 77 5.56 17.78 3.56
C ARG A 77 6.47 18.79 4.25
N THR A 78 7.53 18.34 4.91
CA THR A 78 8.54 19.22 5.48
C THR A 78 9.43 19.77 4.36
N PRO A 79 9.57 21.10 4.24
CA PRO A 79 10.36 21.71 3.17
C PRO A 79 11.83 21.36 3.37
N THR A 80 12.33 20.41 2.58
CA THR A 80 13.77 20.15 2.47
C THR A 80 14.29 20.97 1.30
N ARG A 81 15.23 21.88 1.58
CA ARG A 81 15.69 22.91 0.65
C ARG A 81 16.37 22.42 -0.63
N VAL A 82 16.62 21.11 -0.81
CA VAL A 82 17.62 20.69 -1.81
C VAL A 82 17.25 19.50 -2.70
N GLN A 83 16.30 18.60 -2.36
CA GLN A 83 16.03 17.45 -3.25
C GLN A 83 14.57 17.01 -3.25
N CYS A 84 13.92 17.07 -4.43
CA CYS A 84 12.61 16.48 -4.69
C CYS A 84 12.76 14.96 -4.87
N MET A 85 12.99 14.25 -3.77
CA MET A 85 13.19 12.80 -3.77
C MET A 85 12.07 12.11 -2.99
N VAL A 86 11.69 10.93 -3.43
CA VAL A 86 10.69 10.09 -2.77
C VAL A 86 11.31 8.77 -2.33
N ASP A 87 10.83 8.24 -1.20
CA ASP A 87 11.16 6.91 -0.71
C ASP A 87 10.47 5.86 -1.59
N VAL A 88 11.25 5.07 -2.32
CA VAL A 88 10.75 4.04 -3.25
C VAL A 88 9.98 2.95 -2.52
N MET A 89 10.37 2.60 -1.29
CA MET A 89 9.68 1.57 -0.52
C MET A 89 8.23 1.99 -0.25
N GLU A 90 8.02 3.25 0.12
CA GLU A 90 6.67 3.78 0.34
C GLU A 90 5.82 3.74 -0.92
N VAL A 91 6.40 4.09 -2.07
CA VAL A 91 5.69 4.06 -3.36
C VAL A 91 5.33 2.62 -3.73
N LEU A 92 6.29 1.69 -3.65
CA LEU A 92 6.05 0.29 -3.97
C LEU A 92 5.02 -0.33 -3.02
N ILE A 93 5.14 -0.11 -1.71
CA ILE A 93 4.14 -0.57 -0.72
C ILE A 93 2.76 0.00 -1.05
N ALA A 94 2.65 1.29 -1.39
CA ALA A 94 1.38 1.89 -1.75
C ALA A 94 0.76 1.26 -3.01
N LEU A 95 1.59 0.94 -4.02
CA LEU A 95 1.13 0.17 -5.19
C LEU A 95 0.63 -1.21 -4.77
N VAL A 96 1.38 -1.92 -3.93
CA VAL A 96 0.97 -3.21 -3.37
C VAL A 96 -0.30 -3.09 -2.54
N LEU A 97 -0.61 -1.97 -1.90
CA LEU A 97 -1.85 -1.80 -1.13
C LEU A 97 -3.08 -1.48 -2.00
N VAL A 98 -2.89 -0.98 -3.22
CA VAL A 98 -3.98 -0.50 -4.09
C VAL A 98 -4.28 -1.43 -5.26
N CYS A 99 -3.26 -2.10 -5.82
CA CYS A 99 -3.40 -2.97 -6.99
C CYS A 99 -4.24 -4.23 -6.71
N GLN A 100 -4.58 -4.96 -7.77
CA GLN A 100 -5.20 -6.29 -7.69
C GLN A 100 -4.20 -7.32 -7.16
N ALA A 101 -4.69 -8.19 -6.28
CA ALA A 101 -3.93 -9.33 -5.76
C ALA A 101 -4.83 -10.57 -5.76
N PRO A 102 -4.29 -11.77 -6.02
CA PRO A 102 -5.08 -13.01 -5.94
C PRO A 102 -5.61 -13.28 -4.53
N ASN A 103 -4.84 -12.92 -3.50
CA ASN A 103 -5.25 -13.03 -2.10
C ASN A 103 -4.39 -12.12 -1.21
N MET A 104 -4.78 -11.99 0.06
CA MET A 104 -4.09 -11.18 1.07
C MET A 104 -2.67 -11.69 1.38
N LEU A 105 -2.46 -13.01 1.37
CA LEU A 105 -1.15 -13.60 1.66
C LEU A 105 -0.12 -13.13 0.63
N GLN A 106 -0.41 -13.26 -0.67
CA GLN A 106 0.50 -12.83 -1.73
C GLN A 106 0.78 -11.31 -1.71
N ARG A 107 -0.18 -10.52 -1.21
CA ARG A 107 0.02 -9.08 -1.00
C ARG A 107 1.06 -8.83 0.09
N PHE A 108 0.95 -9.50 1.24
CA PHE A 108 1.93 -9.38 2.31
C PHE A 108 3.29 -9.97 1.94
N GLU A 109 3.32 -11.06 1.17
CA GLU A 109 4.56 -11.62 0.62
C GLU A 109 5.30 -10.62 -0.26
N LEU A 110 4.60 -9.85 -1.09
CA LEU A 110 5.25 -8.83 -1.92
C LEU A 110 5.69 -7.61 -1.09
N ILE A 111 4.94 -7.25 -0.03
CA ILE A 111 5.37 -6.22 0.92
C ILE A 111 6.67 -6.65 1.63
N PHE A 112 6.77 -7.92 2.02
CA PHE A 112 8.01 -8.49 2.56
C PHE A 112 9.15 -8.39 1.55
N ASP A 113 8.92 -8.79 0.30
CA ASP A 113 9.94 -8.76 -0.75
C ASP A 113 10.48 -7.34 -1.01
N ILE A 114 9.68 -6.29 -0.78
CA ILE A 114 10.13 -4.89 -0.94
C ILE A 114 11.22 -4.53 0.08
N VAL A 115 11.15 -5.07 1.31
CA VAL A 115 12.14 -4.79 2.36
C VAL A 115 13.30 -5.79 2.36
N ASP A 116 13.08 -7.02 1.90
CA ASP A 116 14.13 -8.02 1.66
C ASP A 116 14.92 -7.69 0.38
N LEU A 117 15.71 -6.62 0.43
CA LEU A 117 16.43 -6.09 -0.74
C LEU A 117 17.39 -7.11 -1.37
N GLU A 118 18.01 -7.95 -0.53
CA GLU A 118 18.97 -8.97 -0.95
C GLU A 118 18.31 -10.31 -1.33
N ALA A 119 16.98 -10.40 -1.25
CA ALA A 119 16.20 -11.61 -1.54
C ALA A 119 16.69 -12.83 -0.74
N LYS A 120 17.02 -12.63 0.54
CA LYS A 120 17.50 -13.69 1.45
C LYS A 120 16.37 -14.58 1.97
N GLY A 121 15.11 -14.17 1.80
CA GLY A 121 13.94 -14.83 2.37
C GLY A 121 13.76 -14.55 3.87
N ALA A 122 14.59 -13.68 4.46
CA ALA A 122 14.57 -13.33 5.86
C ALA A 122 14.99 -11.88 6.07
N ILE A 123 14.41 -11.22 7.07
CA ILE A 123 14.68 -9.81 7.41
C ILE A 123 15.08 -9.66 8.88
N SER A 124 15.84 -8.63 9.20
CA SER A 124 16.17 -8.31 10.59
C SER A 124 15.02 -7.60 11.31
N THR A 125 15.11 -7.50 12.64
CA THR A 125 14.23 -6.62 13.43
C THR A 125 14.27 -5.16 12.97
N THR A 126 15.45 -4.68 12.57
CA THR A 126 15.62 -3.32 12.03
C THR A 126 14.82 -3.15 10.73
N ASP A 127 14.88 -4.13 9.85
CA ASP A 127 14.12 -4.15 8.61
C ASP A 127 12.61 -4.18 8.86
N LEU A 128 12.15 -4.95 9.86
CA LEU A 128 10.75 -4.95 10.28
C LEU A 128 10.30 -3.56 10.75
N ILE A 129 11.09 -2.88 11.58
CA ILE A 129 10.78 -1.52 12.06
C ILE A 129 10.73 -0.54 10.88
N MET A 130 11.69 -0.63 9.95
CA MET A 130 11.70 0.17 8.72
C MET A 130 10.45 -0.08 7.88
N LEU A 131 10.06 -1.35 7.71
CA LEU A 131 8.86 -1.76 7.00
C LEU A 131 7.60 -1.16 7.64
N CYS A 132 7.42 -1.32 8.95
CA CYS A 132 6.27 -0.74 9.67
C CYS A 132 6.21 0.79 9.50
N GLY A 133 7.35 1.46 9.57
CA GLY A 133 7.47 2.89 9.29
C GLY A 133 7.06 3.26 7.86
N ALA A 134 7.55 2.52 6.87
CA ALA A 134 7.26 2.75 5.45
C ALA A 134 5.78 2.50 5.13
N VAL A 135 5.20 1.42 5.65
CA VAL A 135 3.75 1.13 5.53
C VAL A 135 2.93 2.26 6.14
N GLY A 136 3.29 2.71 7.35
CA GLY A 136 2.61 3.83 8.01
C GLY A 136 2.64 5.11 7.15
N ARG A 137 3.81 5.50 6.64
CA ARG A 137 3.96 6.69 5.77
C ARG A 137 3.24 6.55 4.44
N ALA A 138 3.30 5.37 3.81
CA ALA A 138 2.58 5.07 2.59
C ALA A 138 1.06 5.21 2.78
N MET A 139 0.52 4.66 3.87
CA MET A 139 -0.90 4.79 4.20
C MET A 139 -1.30 6.24 4.49
N MET A 140 -0.49 7.00 5.25
CA MET A 140 -0.75 8.42 5.45
C MET A 140 -0.91 9.15 4.12
N LYS A 141 0.04 8.95 3.21
CA LYS A 141 0.07 9.60 1.89
C LYS A 141 -1.11 9.17 1.04
N LEU A 142 -1.39 7.86 0.98
CA LEU A 142 -2.55 7.30 0.27
C LEU A 142 -3.88 7.89 0.78
N PHE A 143 -4.01 8.14 2.08
CA PHE A 143 -5.24 8.72 2.65
C PHE A 143 -5.15 10.24 2.83
N GLU A 144 -4.30 10.91 2.06
CA GLU A 144 -4.14 12.37 2.07
C GLU A 144 -3.93 12.95 3.47
N TYR A 145 -3.19 12.21 4.31
CA TYR A 145 -2.79 12.54 5.67
C TYR A 145 -3.95 12.59 6.68
N LYS A 146 -5.11 12.01 6.34
CA LYS A 146 -6.22 11.79 7.28
C LYS A 146 -5.86 10.77 8.37
N VAL A 147 -4.94 9.86 8.07
CA VAL A 147 -4.34 8.96 9.05
C VAL A 147 -3.11 9.64 9.65
N LYS A 148 -3.01 9.68 10.97
CA LYS A 148 -1.83 10.15 11.69
C LYS A 148 -1.26 8.98 12.51
N PRO A 149 -0.11 8.40 12.12
CA PRO A 149 0.56 7.41 12.94
C PRO A 149 1.17 8.13 14.14
N GLU A 150 1.02 7.55 15.31
CA GLU A 150 1.77 7.97 16.48
C GLU A 150 3.23 7.53 16.30
N GLN A 151 4.20 8.40 16.62
CA GLN A 151 5.62 8.13 16.39
C GLN A 151 6.12 6.84 17.08
N HIS A 152 5.51 6.46 18.20
CA HIS A 152 5.85 5.23 18.92
C HIS A 152 5.07 3.99 18.45
N ALA A 153 4.00 4.15 17.66
CA ALA A 153 3.14 3.05 17.26
C ALA A 153 3.84 2.01 16.39
N ALA A 154 4.78 2.42 15.52
CA ALA A 154 5.52 1.49 14.67
C ALA A 154 6.45 0.58 15.48
N MET A 155 7.15 1.13 16.49
CA MET A 155 8.02 0.34 17.37
C MET A 155 7.22 -0.59 18.28
N THR A 156 6.11 -0.12 18.84
CA THR A 156 5.22 -0.95 19.65
C THR A 156 4.63 -2.08 18.82
N TYR A 157 4.12 -1.79 17.61
CA TYR A 157 3.58 -2.81 16.72
C TYR A 157 4.65 -3.82 16.29
N ALA A 158 5.85 -3.37 15.93
CA ALA A 158 6.96 -4.28 15.61
C ALA A 158 7.33 -5.18 16.80
N THR A 159 7.32 -4.64 18.02
CA THR A 159 7.59 -5.43 19.24
C THR A 159 6.50 -6.46 19.47
N ASP A 160 5.21 -6.06 19.40
CA ASP A 160 4.08 -6.98 19.53
C ASP A 160 4.11 -8.11 18.49
N MET A 161 4.56 -7.79 17.26
CA MET A 161 4.72 -8.77 16.18
C MET A 161 5.87 -9.74 16.44
N LEU A 162 7.01 -9.27 16.93
CA LEU A 162 8.13 -10.14 17.31
C LEU A 162 7.73 -11.11 18.43
N ASP A 163 7.03 -10.60 19.44
CA ASP A 163 6.52 -11.41 20.56
C ASP A 163 5.52 -12.47 20.06
N SER A 164 4.66 -12.10 19.11
CA SER A 164 3.69 -13.03 18.49
C SER A 164 4.35 -14.12 17.63
N LEU A 165 5.51 -13.82 17.04
CA LEU A 165 6.29 -14.76 16.25
C LEU A 165 7.22 -15.64 17.11
N GLY A 166 7.40 -15.32 18.39
CA GLY A 166 8.34 -16.01 19.27
C GLY A 166 9.80 -15.84 18.85
N VAL A 167 10.13 -14.77 18.13
CA VAL A 167 11.46 -14.50 17.58
C VAL A 167 12.21 -13.53 18.51
N ASN A 168 13.45 -13.85 18.87
CA ASN A 168 14.25 -12.91 19.67
C ASN A 168 14.59 -11.67 18.84
N ARG A 169 14.82 -10.54 19.51
CA ARG A 169 15.10 -9.26 18.84
C ARG A 169 16.32 -9.27 17.91
N ASN A 170 17.21 -10.25 18.00
CA ASN A 170 18.42 -10.37 17.16
C ASN A 170 18.33 -11.47 16.10
N ASP A 171 17.23 -12.23 16.06
CA ASP A 171 17.06 -13.32 15.12
C ASP A 171 16.47 -12.80 13.79
N SER A 172 16.73 -13.53 12.71
CA SER A 172 16.16 -13.24 11.39
C SER A 172 14.73 -13.73 11.31
N ILE A 173 13.85 -12.92 10.73
CA ILE A 173 12.42 -13.20 10.58
C ILE A 173 12.17 -13.72 9.17
N GLY A 174 11.76 -14.98 9.05
CA GLY A 174 11.44 -15.60 7.77
C GLY A 174 10.15 -15.07 7.15
N LYS A 175 10.13 -15.00 5.80
CA LYS A 175 8.97 -14.55 5.00
C LYS A 175 7.67 -15.25 5.37
N GLU A 176 7.68 -16.58 5.38
CA GLU A 176 6.48 -17.39 5.61
C GLU A 176 5.86 -17.13 6.98
N ALA A 177 6.70 -17.08 8.02
CA ALA A 177 6.26 -16.84 9.39
C ALA A 177 5.62 -15.46 9.53
N LEU A 178 6.29 -14.40 9.03
CA LEU A 178 5.75 -13.05 9.09
C LEU A 178 4.44 -12.94 8.30
N CYS A 179 4.39 -13.45 7.07
CA CYS A 179 3.20 -13.32 6.23
C CYS A 179 1.99 -14.06 6.81
N LYS A 180 2.18 -15.26 7.40
CA LYS A 180 1.10 -15.97 8.11
C LYS A 180 0.60 -15.19 9.33
N CYS A 181 1.51 -14.57 10.08
CA CYS A 181 1.15 -13.70 11.21
C CYS A 181 0.33 -12.50 10.73
N MET A 182 0.77 -11.82 9.66
CA MET A 182 0.08 -10.65 9.10
C MET A 182 -1.32 -10.95 8.56
N VAL A 183 -1.54 -12.14 7.97
CA VAL A 183 -2.88 -12.58 7.55
C VAL A 183 -3.82 -12.81 8.74
N SER A 184 -3.26 -13.16 9.90
CA SER A 184 -4.03 -13.37 11.14
C SER A 184 -4.22 -12.08 11.94
N ASP A 185 -3.41 -11.05 11.69
CA ASP A 185 -3.47 -9.76 12.36
C ASP A 185 -4.67 -8.94 11.88
N ARG A 186 -5.61 -8.68 12.79
CA ARG A 186 -6.85 -7.96 12.48
C ARG A 186 -6.59 -6.54 11.99
N PHE A 187 -5.54 -5.88 12.48
CA PHE A 187 -5.21 -4.51 12.09
C PHE A 187 -4.62 -4.46 10.69
N ALA A 188 -3.62 -5.29 10.38
CA ALA A 188 -3.00 -5.37 9.07
C ALA A 188 -4.04 -5.71 7.99
N VAL A 189 -4.91 -6.69 8.25
CA VAL A 189 -5.99 -7.05 7.32
C VAL A 189 -6.97 -5.89 7.15
N HIS A 190 -7.46 -5.29 8.23
CA HIS A 190 -8.43 -4.20 8.18
C HIS A 190 -7.92 -3.02 7.33
N TYR A 191 -6.70 -2.54 7.60
CA TYR A 191 -6.16 -1.40 6.88
C TYR A 191 -5.86 -1.70 5.42
N THR A 192 -5.37 -2.91 5.12
CA THR A 192 -5.17 -3.35 3.74
C THR A 192 -6.49 -3.35 2.98
N LYS A 193 -7.57 -3.84 3.61
CA LYS A 193 -8.90 -3.83 3.00
C LYS A 193 -9.50 -2.44 2.84
N GLN A 194 -9.13 -1.46 3.68
CA GLN A 194 -9.48 -0.05 3.44
C GLN A 194 -8.77 0.50 2.19
N CYS A 195 -7.51 0.12 1.97
CA CYS A 195 -6.76 0.52 0.77
C CYS A 195 -7.32 -0.12 -0.50
N THR A 196 -7.74 -1.38 -0.44
CA THR A 196 -8.34 -2.07 -1.59
C THR A 196 -9.81 -1.70 -1.78
N GLY A 197 -10.54 -1.35 -0.72
CA GLY A 197 -12.00 -1.26 -0.76
C GLY A 197 -12.69 -2.62 -0.75
N GLU A 198 -11.98 -3.72 -0.45
CA GLU A 198 -12.59 -5.07 -0.30
C GLU A 198 -13.57 -5.15 0.88
N ASP A 199 -13.37 -4.36 1.94
CA ASP A 199 -14.32 -4.29 3.08
C ASP A 199 -15.63 -3.56 2.73
N LYS A 200 -15.71 -2.92 1.55
CA LYS A 200 -16.92 -2.26 1.04
C LYS A 200 -17.03 -2.57 -0.46
N PRO A 201 -17.48 -3.77 -0.86
CA PRO A 201 -17.57 -4.12 -2.27
C PRO A 201 -18.44 -3.09 -3.00
N LYS A 202 -17.79 -2.30 -3.84
CA LYS A 202 -18.45 -1.31 -4.69
C LYS A 202 -18.69 -1.94 -6.05
N LEU A 203 -19.88 -1.74 -6.61
CA LEU A 203 -20.15 -2.19 -7.96
C LEU A 203 -19.35 -1.30 -8.92
N TYR A 204 -18.55 -1.94 -9.78
CA TYR A 204 -17.84 -1.29 -10.87
C TYR A 204 -18.56 -1.62 -12.17
N ILE A 205 -19.00 -0.60 -12.92
CA ILE A 205 -19.42 -0.77 -14.32
C ILE A 205 -18.21 -0.43 -15.19
N MET A 206 -17.69 -1.43 -15.88
CA MET A 206 -16.63 -1.25 -16.87
C MET A 206 -17.26 -0.78 -18.18
N LEU A 207 -16.73 0.30 -18.73
CA LEU A 207 -17.13 0.82 -20.03
C LEU A 207 -16.08 0.38 -21.05
N GLU A 208 -16.53 -0.43 -22.01
CA GLU A 208 -15.71 -0.89 -23.13
C GLU A 208 -16.37 -0.44 -24.43
N LYS A 209 -15.54 -0.03 -25.39
CA LYS A 209 -15.96 0.20 -26.78
C LYS A 209 -14.95 -0.47 -27.67
N GLU A 210 -15.42 -1.30 -28.60
CA GLU A 210 -14.55 -1.98 -29.58
C GLU A 210 -13.39 -2.74 -28.93
N SER A 211 -13.65 -3.36 -27.77
CA SER A 211 -12.67 -4.11 -26.95
C SER A 211 -11.56 -3.26 -26.32
N GLU A 212 -11.65 -1.93 -26.37
CA GLU A 212 -10.81 -1.02 -25.59
C GLU A 212 -11.49 -0.62 -24.28
N PHE A 213 -10.74 -0.72 -23.18
CA PHE A 213 -11.17 -0.25 -21.87
C PHE A 213 -11.18 1.28 -21.83
N LEU A 214 -12.37 1.87 -21.72
CA LEU A 214 -12.56 3.33 -21.67
C LEU A 214 -12.54 3.87 -20.24
N GLY A 215 -12.92 3.06 -19.26
CA GLY A 215 -12.95 3.45 -17.85
C GLY A 215 -13.87 2.61 -17.00
N ALA A 216 -13.88 2.89 -15.69
CA ALA A 216 -14.77 2.23 -14.74
C ALA A 216 -15.52 3.27 -13.89
N VAL A 217 -16.83 3.05 -13.71
CA VAL A 217 -17.67 3.85 -12.82
C VAL A 217 -17.89 3.08 -11.52
N GLU A 218 -17.54 3.70 -10.39
CA GLU A 218 -17.65 3.13 -9.04
C GLU A 218 -18.95 3.58 -8.37
N TYR A 219 -19.77 2.63 -7.90
CA TYR A 219 -21.00 2.91 -7.15
C TYR A 219 -20.83 2.56 -5.68
N THR A 220 -21.10 3.54 -4.81
CA THR A 220 -21.01 3.42 -3.35
C THR A 220 -22.30 2.91 -2.68
N GLU A 221 -23.46 2.98 -3.35
CA GLU A 221 -24.77 2.65 -2.78
C GLU A 221 -25.65 1.87 -3.75
N PHE A 222 -26.25 0.78 -3.27
CA PHE A 222 -27.12 -0.10 -4.06
C PHE A 222 -28.37 0.62 -4.61
N GLN A 223 -28.89 1.63 -3.91
CA GLN A 223 -30.06 2.41 -4.34
C GLN A 223 -29.81 3.30 -5.57
N ARG A 224 -28.56 3.72 -5.82
CA ARG A 224 -28.21 4.50 -7.04
C ARG A 224 -28.15 3.63 -8.30
N ILE A 225 -27.96 2.31 -8.14
CA ILE A 225 -27.88 1.33 -9.23
C ILE A 225 -29.23 1.24 -9.97
N PHE A 226 -30.34 1.12 -9.24
CA PHE A 226 -31.69 1.02 -9.83
C PHE A 226 -32.07 2.26 -10.66
N ARG A 227 -31.65 3.47 -10.23
CA ARG A 227 -31.95 4.71 -10.96
C ARG A 227 -31.15 4.86 -12.25
N PHE A 228 -29.93 4.31 -12.32
CA PHE A 228 -29.10 4.39 -13.52
C PHE A 228 -29.58 3.39 -14.58
N CYS A 229 -29.83 2.13 -14.21
CA CYS A 229 -30.36 1.13 -15.14
C CYS A 229 -31.72 1.53 -15.73
N ALA A 230 -32.61 2.14 -14.93
CA ALA A 230 -33.90 2.64 -15.42
C ALA A 230 -33.79 3.83 -16.40
N LYS A 231 -32.65 4.54 -16.44
CA LYS A 231 -32.41 5.68 -17.35
C LYS A 231 -31.72 5.29 -18.65
N VAL A 232 -30.99 4.18 -18.68
CA VAL A 232 -30.29 3.68 -19.87
C VAL A 232 -31.21 2.82 -20.75
N VAL A 233 -32.31 2.31 -20.19
CA VAL A 233 -33.33 1.50 -20.90
C VAL A 233 -34.53 2.36 -21.37
N ARG A 234 -34.36 3.68 -21.52
CA ARG A 234 -35.35 4.57 -22.14
C ARG A 234 -34.76 5.32 -23.31
#